data_AF-A0AAE5L589-F1
#
_entry.id   AF-A0AAE5L589-F1
#
_cell.length_a   1.000
_cell.length_b   1.000
_cell.length_c   1.000
_cell.angle_alpha   90.00
_cell.angle_beta   90.00
_cell.angle_gamma   90.00
#
_symmetry.space_group_name_H-M   'P 1'
#
loop_
_entity.id
_entity.type
_entity.pdbx_description
1 polymer ?
#
loop_
_entity_poly.entity_id
_entity_poly.type
_entity_poly.pdbx_seq_one_letter_code
_entity_poly.pdbx_strand_id
1 'polypeptide(L)'
;MDLRDVISVTQLNSYIRNLFWQDEFLRQVFVQGEIANLRDYQGHLYYTLKDEKSSIRAVMWRSNRTRMSFVPKEGMQVIVAGNVSVYERDGVYQVYA
;
A
#
# COMPACT_ATOMS: atom_id res chain seq x y z
N MET A 1 23.85 6.02 -20.16
CA MET A 1 23.15 7.17 -19.57
C MET A 1 24.07 8.35 -19.67
N ASP A 2 23.58 9.40 -20.31
CA ASP A 2 24.21 10.71 -20.38
C ASP A 2 23.76 11.54 -19.16
N LEU A 3 24.51 12.56 -18.75
CA LEU A 3 24.06 13.55 -17.77
C LEU A 3 22.80 14.30 -18.24
N ARG A 4 22.52 14.31 -19.54
CA ARG A 4 21.27 14.76 -20.14
C ARG A 4 20.06 13.88 -19.80
N ASP A 5 20.27 12.64 -19.36
CA ASP A 5 19.23 11.69 -18.94
C ASP A 5 18.95 11.74 -17.43
N VAL A 6 19.49 12.74 -16.71
CA VAL A 6 19.27 12.89 -15.27
C VAL A 6 17.83 13.31 -15.00
N ILE A 7 17.13 12.51 -14.20
CA ILE A 7 15.77 12.78 -13.74
C ILE A 7 15.77 13.11 -12.24
N SER A 8 14.81 13.93 -11.83
CA SER A 8 14.53 14.22 -10.42
C SER A 8 13.95 13.02 -9.69
N VAL A 9 14.02 13.04 -8.35
CA VAL A 9 13.38 12.03 -7.48
C VAL A 9 11.87 11.95 -7.75
N THR A 10 11.20 13.08 -7.96
CA THR A 10 9.78 13.12 -8.31
C THR A 10 9.51 12.40 -9.63
N GLN A 11 10.31 12.67 -10.67
CA GLN A 11 10.16 11.99 -11.95
C GLN A 11 10.38 10.48 -11.83
N LEU A 12 11.36 10.05 -11.04
CA LEU A 12 11.59 8.64 -10.77
C LEU A 12 10.38 7.99 -10.07
N ASN A 13 9.88 8.60 -8.99
CA ASN A 13 8.75 8.05 -8.23
C ASN A 13 7.47 8.01 -9.08
N SER A 14 7.20 9.05 -9.86
CA SER A 14 6.07 9.08 -10.80
C SER A 14 6.20 8.02 -11.90
N TYR A 15 7.42 7.80 -12.41
CA TYR A 15 7.67 6.74 -13.39
C TYR A 15 7.34 5.35 -12.82
N ILE A 16 7.86 5.00 -11.63
CA ILE A 16 7.59 3.71 -10.98
C ILE A 16 6.09 3.57 -10.63
N ARG A 17 5.45 4.63 -10.13
CA ARG A 17 4.01 4.62 -9.88
C ARG A 17 3.23 4.30 -11.16
N ASN A 18 3.61 4.88 -12.29
CA ASN A 18 2.93 4.65 -13.56
C ASN A 18 3.11 3.22 -14.07
N LEU A 19 4.25 2.57 -13.80
CA LEU A 19 4.41 1.14 -14.09
C LEU A 19 3.40 0.31 -13.29
N PHE A 20 3.24 0.59 -11.99
CA PHE A 20 2.28 -0.12 -11.14
C PHE A 20 0.84 0.15 -11.60
N TRP A 21 0.55 1.39 -12.01
CA TRP A 21 -0.76 1.77 -12.52
C TRP A 21 -1.13 1.07 -13.82
N GLN A 22 -0.16 0.72 -14.67
CA GLN A 22 -0.41 0.02 -15.93
C GLN A 22 -0.57 -1.49 -15.75
N ASP A 23 -0.07 -2.04 -14.66
CA ASP A 23 -0.19 -3.46 -14.34
C ASP A 23 -1.60 -3.81 -13.84
N GLU A 24 -2.32 -4.65 -14.58
CA GLU A 24 -3.70 -5.04 -14.26
C GLU A 24 -3.81 -5.85 -12.98
N PHE A 25 -2.81 -6.69 -12.68
CA PHE A 25 -2.80 -7.49 -11.45
C PHE A 25 -2.68 -6.56 -10.24
N LEU A 26 -1.78 -5.56 -10.29
CA LEU A 26 -1.59 -4.62 -9.17
C LEU A 26 -2.78 -3.67 -8.95
N ARG A 27 -3.67 -3.49 -9.92
CA ARG A 27 -4.91 -2.71 -9.75
C ARG A 27 -5.93 -3.40 -8.84
N GLN A 28 -5.90 -4.73 -8.75
CA GLN A 28 -6.79 -5.49 -7.88
C GLN A 28 -6.11 -6.77 -7.39
N VAL A 29 -5.57 -6.71 -6.18
CA VAL A 29 -4.91 -7.82 -5.52
C VAL A 29 -5.68 -8.27 -4.28
N PHE A 30 -5.50 -9.54 -3.94
CA PHE A 30 -5.84 -10.10 -2.65
C PHE A 30 -4.55 -10.54 -1.97
N VAL A 31 -4.21 -9.92 -0.84
CA VAL A 31 -2.96 -10.18 -0.13
C VAL A 31 -3.29 -10.75 1.25
N GLN A 32 -2.76 -11.93 1.54
CA GLN A 32 -2.91 -12.56 2.85
C GLN A 32 -1.76 -12.13 3.77
N GLY A 33 -2.06 -11.91 5.05
CA GLY A 33 -1.03 -11.75 6.08
C GLY A 33 -1.58 -11.36 7.45
N GLU A 34 -0.67 -11.15 8.39
CA GLU A 34 -0.97 -10.66 9.73
C GLU A 34 -0.93 -9.13 9.76
N ILE A 35 -1.92 -8.52 10.41
CA ILE A 35 -1.88 -7.08 10.73
C ILE A 35 -0.84 -6.84 11.83
N ALA A 36 0.14 -5.99 11.53
CA ALA A 36 1.12 -5.49 12.47
C ALA A 36 1.16 -3.94 12.49
N ASN A 37 1.60 -3.36 13.60
CA ASN A 37 1.78 -1.91 13.76
C ASN A 37 0.53 -1.07 13.43
N LEU A 38 -0.66 -1.54 13.82
CA LEU A 38 -1.93 -0.89 13.49
C LEU A 38 -2.06 0.48 14.18
N ARG A 39 -2.33 1.52 13.39
CA ARG A 39 -2.56 2.89 13.85
C ARG A 39 -3.79 3.48 13.19
N ASP A 40 -4.64 4.11 14.01
CA ASP A 40 -5.77 4.91 13.57
C ASP A 40 -5.38 6.39 13.59
N TYR A 41 -5.47 7.06 12.44
CA TYR A 41 -5.27 8.50 12.35
C TYR A 41 -6.39 9.13 11.53
N GLN A 42 -7.19 9.98 12.17
CA GLN A 42 -8.35 10.65 11.56
C GLN A 42 -9.36 9.68 10.91
N GLY A 43 -9.42 8.44 11.40
CA GLY A 43 -10.30 7.39 10.89
C GLY A 43 -9.69 6.54 9.78
N HIS A 44 -8.51 6.89 9.27
CA HIS A 44 -7.72 6.06 8.38
C HIS A 44 -6.91 5.04 9.17
N LEU A 45 -6.87 3.80 8.70
CA LEU A 45 -6.04 2.76 9.31
C LEU A 45 -4.73 2.66 8.52
N TYR A 46 -3.63 2.77 9.22
CA TYR A 46 -2.28 2.52 8.72
C TYR A 46 -1.75 1.30 9.43
N TYR A 47 -1.26 0.31 8.68
CA TYR A 47 -0.73 -0.91 9.24
C TYR A 47 0.32 -1.52 8.32
N THR A 48 1.02 -2.51 8.84
CA THR A 48 1.88 -3.41 8.08
C THR A 48 1.14 -4.72 7.90
N LEU A 49 1.12 -5.25 6.69
CA LEU A 49 0.73 -6.63 6.43
C LEU A 49 2.03 -7.44 6.32
N LYS A 50 2.15 -8.52 7.09
CA LYS A 50 3.37 -9.35 7.11
C LYS A 50 3.06 -10.85 6.99
N ASP A 51 4.03 -11.58 6.48
CA ASP A 51 4.12 -13.04 6.57
C ASP A 51 5.44 -13.44 7.28
N GLU A 52 5.85 -14.71 7.17
CA GLU A 52 7.07 -15.21 7.79
C GLU A 52 8.37 -14.56 7.28
N LYS A 53 8.37 -14.01 6.06
CA LYS A 53 9.58 -13.57 5.34
C LYS A 53 9.54 -12.12 4.91
N SER A 54 8.37 -11.51 4.84
CA SER A 54 8.16 -10.24 4.14
C SER A 54 7.08 -9.41 4.80
N SER A 55 7.12 -8.11 4.52
CA SER A 55 6.13 -7.17 5.01
C SER A 55 5.92 -6.04 4.01
N ILE A 56 4.73 -5.47 4.02
CA ILE A 56 4.34 -4.34 3.17
C ILE A 56 3.46 -3.38 3.97
N ARG A 57 3.58 -2.07 3.70
CA ARG A 57 2.66 -1.09 4.28
C ARG A 57 1.29 -1.22 3.62
N ALA A 58 0.26 -1.00 4.40
CA ALA A 58 -1.12 -0.96 3.95
C ALA A 58 -1.86 0.23 4.57
N VAL A 59 -2.72 0.85 3.77
CA VAL A 59 -3.57 1.96 4.19
C VAL A 59 -5.00 1.63 3.84
N MET A 60 -5.90 1.76 4.82
CA MET A 60 -7.34 1.69 4.60
C MET A 60 -7.95 3.05 4.87
N TRP A 61 -8.57 3.63 3.85
CA TRP A 61 -9.21 4.93 3.98
C TRP A 61 -10.49 4.83 4.83
N ARG A 62 -10.89 5.95 5.43
CA ARG A 62 -12.02 6.01 6.36
C ARG A 62 -13.31 5.57 5.66
N SER A 63 -13.47 5.94 4.40
CA SER A 63 -14.59 5.55 3.53
C SER A 63 -14.71 4.04 3.31
N ASN A 64 -13.59 3.32 3.31
CA ASN A 64 -13.56 1.86 3.15
C ASN A 64 -13.80 1.18 4.51
N ARG A 65 -13.18 1.70 5.58
CA ARG A 65 -13.36 1.20 6.94
C ARG A 65 -14.83 1.21 7.39
N THR A 66 -15.59 2.25 7.06
CA THR A 66 -17.01 2.34 7.44
C THR A 66 -17.89 1.26 6.82
N ARG A 67 -17.39 0.53 5.82
CA ARG A 67 -18.10 -0.56 5.13
C ARG A 67 -17.73 -1.94 5.68
N MET A 68 -16.80 -2.02 6.63
CA MET A 68 -16.36 -3.29 7.21
C MET A 68 -17.40 -3.86 8.17
N SER A 69 -17.58 -5.17 8.12
CA SER A 69 -18.40 -5.92 9.08
C SER A 69 -17.68 -6.20 10.41
N PHE A 70 -16.39 -5.87 10.49
CA PHE A 70 -15.57 -6.10 11.68
C PHE A 70 -14.56 -4.97 11.87
N VAL A 71 -13.99 -4.90 13.08
CA VAL A 71 -12.95 -3.94 13.43
C VAL A 71 -11.58 -4.62 13.35
N PRO A 72 -10.67 -4.20 12.46
CA PRO A 72 -9.30 -4.73 12.40
C PRO A 72 -8.55 -4.54 13.72
N LYS A 73 -7.71 -5.52 14.08
CA LYS A 73 -6.87 -5.50 15.29
C LYS A 73 -5.47 -6.02 14.99
N GLU A 74 -4.52 -5.59 15.81
CA GLU A 74 -3.15 -6.11 15.84
C GLU A 74 -3.16 -7.65 15.98
N GLY A 75 -2.30 -8.34 15.21
CA GLY A 75 -2.16 -9.79 15.22
C GLY A 75 -3.23 -10.57 14.43
N MET A 76 -4.22 -9.91 13.85
CA MET A 76 -5.24 -10.62 13.05
C MET A 76 -4.67 -11.10 11.72
N GLN A 77 -4.91 -12.38 11.40
CA GLN A 77 -4.73 -12.93 10.07
C GLN A 77 -5.88 -12.46 9.17
N VAL A 78 -5.55 -11.84 8.05
CA VAL A 78 -6.52 -11.23 7.14
C VAL A 78 -6.17 -11.50 5.68
N ILE A 79 -7.18 -11.36 4.82
CA ILE A 79 -7.01 -11.15 3.38
C ILE A 79 -7.41 -9.70 3.10
N VAL A 80 -6.50 -8.92 2.56
CA VAL A 80 -6.71 -7.53 2.16
C VAL A 80 -6.97 -7.50 0.66
N ALA A 81 -8.16 -7.04 0.27
CA ALA A 81 -8.48 -6.70 -1.11
C ALA A 81 -8.13 -5.24 -1.36
N GLY A 82 -7.44 -4.92 -2.45
CA GLY A 82 -7.02 -3.55 -2.72
C GLY A 82 -6.16 -3.41 -3.97
N ASN A 83 -5.49 -2.28 -4.11
CA ASN A 83 -4.52 -2.04 -5.18
C ASN A 83 -3.12 -1.75 -4.60
N VAL A 84 -2.07 -2.07 -5.34
CA VAL A 84 -0.69 -1.71 -4.98
C VAL A 84 -0.29 -0.47 -5.76
N SER A 85 0.24 0.54 -5.07
CA SER A 85 0.74 1.75 -5.73
C SER A 85 1.86 2.40 -4.92
N VAL A 86 2.54 3.37 -5.52
CA VAL A 86 3.64 4.11 -4.90
C VAL A 86 3.10 5.37 -4.25
N TYR A 87 3.39 5.56 -2.97
CA TYR A 87 3.23 6.86 -2.30
C TYR A 87 4.37 7.78 -2.74
N GLU A 88 4.12 8.55 -3.81
CA GLU A 88 5.14 9.31 -4.55
C GLU A 88 5.98 10.24 -3.70
N ARG A 89 5.40 10.84 -2.65
CA ARG A 89 6.13 11.75 -1.76
C ARG A 89 7.34 11.06 -1.11
N ASP A 90 7.16 9.81 -0.69
CA ASP A 90 8.16 9.07 0.09
C ASP A 90 8.83 7.95 -0.73
N GLY A 91 8.38 7.69 -1.97
CA GLY A 91 8.92 6.62 -2.82
C GLY A 91 8.64 5.20 -2.31
N VAL A 92 7.59 5.04 -1.48
CA VAL A 92 7.26 3.77 -0.84
C VAL A 92 6.09 3.13 -1.57
N TYR A 93 6.22 1.87 -1.99
CA TYR A 93 5.08 1.09 -2.46
C TYR A 93 4.26 0.54 -1.27
N GLN A 94 2.94 0.52 -1.43
CA GLN A 94 2.02 0.08 -0.38
C GLN A 94 0.71 -0.43 -0.97
N VAL A 95 -0.02 -1.20 -0.17
CA VAL A 95 -1.38 -1.65 -0.46
C VAL A 95 -2.37 -0.57 -0.04
N TYR A 96 -3.29 -0.21 -0.92
CA TYR A 96 -4.44 0.63 -0.62
C TYR A 96 -5.69 -0.25 -0.56
N ALA A 97 -6.24 -0.39 0.64
CA ALA A 97 -7.38 -1.24 1.00
C ALA A 97 -8.70 -0.46 1.10
#